data_AF-A0A6N7Q3R6-F1
#
_entry.id   AF-A0A6N7Q3R6-F1
#
_cell.length_a   1.000
_cell.length_b   1.000
_cell.length_c   1.000
_cell.angle_alpha   90.00
_cell.angle_beta   90.00
_cell.angle_gamma   90.00
#
_symmetry.space_group_name_H-M   'P 1'
#
loop_
_entity.id
_entity.type
_entity.pdbx_description
1 polymer ?
#
loop_
_entity_poly.entity_id
_entity_poly.type
_entity_poly.pdbx_seq_one_letter_code
_entity_poly.pdbx_strand_id
1 'polypeptide(L)'
;MRNMALVVVTSLLPFNGACVIVLGDGTGPSGAGGADGKTSALPDPEEWRVPPPEFTPEQQRRKDEVDAYIAKVVYKDKPITKTVQGYSGDILDYVQMPPLGVTVPEIPALLSSTALPEGVTHALTEVEQYPELWGPTDATLFNRPDFSRYILEDTGATSIQDWITNHQVHGLPDAAYRLYAGLNVVAPNRGASARINQFKPEVADRTFSLIELAVRCPAVGDATEFIGLLLTVDRVNSGADWVTNKQELRLRVEYYQNVNGNVTHSYDFQAAHFTEMPPEAVNGWPWTTLGEVVTPSVPGGAQTEAWLAWVMDPQGSWWAFYNGRPLGHYSHELLPTLKQGACGVHYYGEVFDPKPEDGWAPTEMGSGQFATAPAGHVAWVREPKYLDMNWLVTDPQDDAFERWSKPYEPSCYTRSSMVDLGWPWQYFLLGGPGGKDPLCKKP
;
A
#
# COMPACT_ATOMS: atom_id res chain seq x y z
N MET A 1 -35.99 65.17 28.76
CA MET A 1 -35.60 64.62 30.08
C MET A 1 -34.79 63.36 29.84
N ARG A 2 -33.62 63.28 30.49
CA ARG A 2 -32.68 62.14 30.64
C ARG A 2 -31.93 61.60 29.41
N ASN A 3 -30.63 61.90 29.42
CA ASN A 3 -29.53 61.17 28.78
C ASN A 3 -29.35 59.78 29.40
N MET A 4 -28.92 58.78 28.63
CA MET A 4 -27.59 58.16 28.78
C MET A 4 -27.28 57.11 27.70
N ALA A 5 -25.99 57.04 27.40
CA ALA A 5 -25.26 56.30 26.36
C ALA A 5 -25.45 54.78 26.31
N LEU A 6 -25.39 54.23 25.10
CA LEU A 6 -24.92 52.87 24.83
C LEU A 6 -23.54 52.96 24.17
N VAL A 7 -22.55 52.36 24.81
CA VAL A 7 -21.16 52.28 24.34
C VAL A 7 -21.05 51.11 23.39
N VAL A 8 -20.68 51.37 22.13
CA VAL A 8 -20.23 50.35 21.18
C VAL A 8 -18.71 50.46 21.11
N VAL A 9 -18.00 49.48 21.66
CA VAL A 9 -16.55 49.33 21.49
C VAL A 9 -16.32 48.42 20.30
N THR A 10 -16.15 49.01 19.12
CA THR A 10 -15.52 48.36 17.97
C THR A 10 -14.02 48.67 18.03
N SER A 11 -13.23 47.75 18.57
CA SER A 11 -11.78 47.81 18.48
C SER A 11 -11.35 47.16 17.17
N LEU A 12 -11.08 48.01 16.17
CA LEU A 12 -10.27 47.66 15.01
C LEU A 12 -8.80 47.68 15.43
N LEU A 13 -8.16 46.51 15.48
CA LEU A 13 -6.71 46.37 15.43
C LEU A 13 -6.34 45.60 14.17
N PRO A 14 -5.39 46.09 13.36
CA PRO A 14 -4.96 45.43 12.14
C PRO A 14 -3.91 44.36 12.49
N PHE A 15 -4.14 43.12 12.08
CA PHE A 15 -3.10 42.10 12.03
C PHE A 15 -2.75 41.81 10.56
N ASN A 16 -1.56 42.30 10.21
CA ASN A 16 -0.53 41.74 9.35
C ASN A 16 -0.86 40.52 8.47
N GLY A 17 -0.53 40.67 7.18
CA GLY A 17 0.14 39.59 6.45
C GLY A 17 -0.60 38.95 5.28
N ALA A 18 -1.24 39.72 4.40
CA ALA A 18 -1.58 39.23 3.06
C ALA A 18 -0.47 39.64 2.08
N CYS A 19 0.35 38.67 1.65
CA CYS A 19 1.30 38.87 0.58
C CYS A 19 0.53 38.88 -0.74
N VAL A 20 0.28 40.08 -1.28
CA VAL A 20 -0.20 40.29 -2.64
C VAL A 20 1.04 40.42 -3.52
N ILE A 21 1.30 39.44 -4.37
CA ILE A 21 2.33 39.54 -5.40
C ILE A 21 1.73 40.37 -6.55
N VAL A 22 2.23 41.58 -6.72
CA VAL A 22 1.99 42.42 -7.90
C VAL A 22 3.12 42.11 -8.90
N LEU A 23 2.77 41.60 -10.08
CA LEU A 23 3.70 41.45 -11.19
C LEU A 23 3.86 42.81 -11.89
N GLY A 24 5.03 43.42 -11.71
CA GLY A 24 5.44 44.63 -12.41
C GLY A 24 6.06 44.30 -13.77
N ASP A 25 5.57 45.00 -14.79
CA ASP A 25 6.11 45.15 -16.13
C ASP A 25 7.29 46.14 -16.13
N GLY A 26 8.45 45.72 -16.61
CA GLY A 26 9.60 46.62 -16.66
C GLY A 26 10.89 45.99 -17.18
N THR A 27 11.35 46.50 -18.31
CA THR A 27 12.46 46.06 -19.15
C THR A 27 13.87 46.43 -18.60
N GLY A 28 14.71 45.40 -18.35
CA GLY A 28 16.19 45.36 -18.43
C GLY A 28 17.04 46.20 -17.44
N PRO A 29 18.40 46.05 -17.44
CA PRO A 29 19.22 44.87 -17.71
C PRO A 29 20.18 44.48 -16.54
N SER A 30 20.48 43.17 -16.46
CA SER A 30 21.66 42.49 -15.90
C SER A 30 22.49 43.16 -14.78
N GLY A 31 22.44 42.56 -13.59
CA GLY A 31 23.42 42.77 -12.52
C GLY A 31 23.24 41.73 -11.42
N ALA A 32 24.29 40.94 -11.18
CA ALA A 32 24.32 39.74 -10.36
C ALA A 32 23.91 39.94 -8.89
N GLY A 33 23.20 38.95 -8.35
CA GLY A 33 22.89 38.83 -6.93
C GLY A 33 21.47 38.34 -6.68
N GLY A 34 21.25 37.03 -6.74
CA GLY A 34 19.99 36.41 -6.37
C GLY A 34 20.26 35.03 -5.78
N ALA A 35 19.91 34.84 -4.52
CA ALA A 35 19.90 33.54 -3.88
C ALA A 35 18.94 32.64 -4.66
N ASP A 36 19.49 31.62 -5.33
CA ASP A 36 18.70 30.57 -5.95
C ASP A 36 17.87 29.88 -4.86
N GLY A 37 16.57 30.13 -4.88
CA GLY A 37 15.60 29.19 -4.34
C GLY A 37 15.74 27.91 -5.14
N LYS A 38 16.60 27.01 -4.66
CA LYS A 38 16.70 25.65 -5.20
C LYS A 38 15.31 25.04 -5.13
N THR A 39 14.71 24.80 -6.28
CA THR A 39 13.64 23.83 -6.46
C THR A 39 14.08 22.55 -5.75
N SER A 40 13.24 22.00 -4.87
CA SER A 40 13.53 20.83 -4.05
C SER A 40 13.46 19.54 -4.87
N ALA A 41 14.17 19.49 -6.00
CA ALA A 41 14.25 18.31 -6.82
C ALA A 41 14.96 17.21 -6.03
N LEU A 42 14.32 16.04 -5.92
CA LEU A 42 14.97 14.86 -5.40
C LEU A 42 16.11 14.44 -6.35
N PRO A 43 17.20 13.84 -5.84
CA PRO A 43 18.31 13.42 -6.67
C PRO A 43 17.86 12.42 -7.75
N ASP A 44 18.47 12.55 -8.93
CA ASP A 44 18.39 11.56 -9.98
C ASP A 44 19.25 10.33 -9.64
N PRO A 45 18.91 9.15 -10.18
CA PRO A 45 19.75 7.97 -10.04
C PRO A 45 21.10 8.16 -10.71
N GLU A 46 22.15 7.54 -10.14
CA GLU A 46 23.51 7.55 -10.72
C GLU A 46 23.55 6.95 -12.13
N GLU A 47 22.68 5.96 -12.38
CA GLU A 47 22.52 5.27 -13.64
C GLU A 47 21.04 5.15 -14.00
N TRP A 48 20.70 5.67 -15.18
CA TRP A 48 19.39 5.50 -15.81
C TRP A 48 19.38 4.18 -16.58
N ARG A 49 18.77 3.13 -16.02
CA ARG A 49 18.53 1.84 -16.68
C ARG A 49 17.37 1.92 -17.67
N VAL A 50 16.42 2.79 -17.40
CA VAL A 50 15.29 3.11 -18.28
C VAL A 50 15.25 4.64 -18.46
N PRO A 51 15.15 5.17 -19.70
CA PRO A 51 15.31 6.62 -19.94
C PRO A 51 14.34 7.49 -19.12
N PRO A 52 14.79 8.65 -18.60
CA PRO A 52 13.89 9.57 -17.90
C PRO A 52 12.78 10.05 -18.83
N PRO A 53 11.59 10.38 -18.29
CA PRO A 53 10.46 10.81 -19.09
C PRO A 53 10.62 12.30 -19.44
N GLU A 54 10.07 12.72 -20.58
CA GLU A 54 9.99 14.13 -20.92
C GLU A 54 8.69 14.73 -20.39
N PHE A 55 8.78 15.76 -19.55
CA PHE A 55 7.61 16.42 -18.97
C PHE A 55 7.23 17.69 -19.73
N THR A 56 5.93 17.88 -19.92
CA THR A 56 5.39 19.21 -20.22
C THR A 56 5.61 20.17 -19.04
N PRO A 57 5.51 21.50 -19.24
CA PRO A 57 5.67 22.45 -18.14
C PRO A 57 4.70 22.23 -16.97
N GLU A 58 3.47 21.78 -17.22
CA GLU A 58 2.52 21.45 -16.15
C GLU A 58 2.91 20.18 -15.41
N GLN A 59 3.29 19.12 -16.11
CA GLN A 59 3.75 17.88 -15.49
C GLN A 59 5.01 18.10 -14.65
N GLN A 60 5.93 18.96 -15.12
CA GLN A 60 7.11 19.34 -14.35
C GLN A 60 6.72 20.08 -13.04
N ARG A 61 5.74 20.99 -13.07
CA ARG A 61 5.24 21.63 -11.85
C ARG A 61 4.70 20.61 -10.84
N ARG A 62 3.91 19.65 -11.32
CA ARG A 62 3.36 18.58 -10.46
C ARG A 62 4.46 17.66 -9.92
N LYS A 63 5.49 17.38 -10.72
CA LYS A 63 6.67 16.65 -10.25
C LYS A 63 7.39 17.42 -9.16
N ASP A 64 7.63 18.72 -9.32
CA ASP A 64 8.30 19.55 -8.31
C ASP A 64 7.50 19.58 -7.00
N GLU A 65 6.18 19.62 -7.09
CA GLU A 65 5.27 19.50 -5.93
C GLU A 65 5.37 18.13 -5.23
N VAL A 66 5.40 17.04 -6.01
CA VAL A 66 5.59 15.68 -5.49
C VAL A 66 6.96 15.50 -4.84
N ASP A 67 8.03 15.98 -5.47
CA ASP A 67 9.39 15.91 -4.92
C ASP A 67 9.46 16.66 -3.58
N ALA A 68 8.85 17.85 -3.50
CA ALA A 68 8.75 18.61 -2.24
C ALA A 68 7.96 17.87 -1.17
N TYR A 69 6.84 17.24 -1.55
CA TYR A 69 6.03 16.41 -0.66
C TYR A 69 6.83 15.22 -0.13
N ILE A 70 7.50 14.45 -1.00
CA ILE A 70 8.30 13.29 -0.61
C ILE A 70 9.44 13.72 0.32
N ALA A 71 10.22 14.74 -0.05
CA ALA A 71 11.32 15.23 0.77
C ALA A 71 10.86 15.60 2.18
N LYS A 72 9.76 16.35 2.29
CA LYS A 72 9.28 16.90 3.57
C LYS A 72 8.45 15.92 4.40
N VAL A 73 7.58 15.14 3.77
CA VAL A 73 6.58 14.31 4.46
C VAL A 73 7.08 12.89 4.63
N VAL A 74 7.63 12.29 3.57
CA VAL A 74 8.11 10.90 3.58
C VAL A 74 9.51 10.83 4.17
N TYR A 75 10.44 11.63 3.63
CA TYR A 75 11.83 11.64 4.06
C TYR A 75 12.08 12.55 5.26
N LYS A 76 11.13 13.41 5.65
CA LYS A 76 11.27 14.32 6.81
C LYS A 76 12.55 15.16 6.75
N ASP A 77 12.88 15.64 5.56
CA ASP A 77 14.08 16.39 5.19
C ASP A 77 15.40 15.67 5.55
N LYS A 78 15.37 14.34 5.67
CA LYS A 78 16.56 13.52 5.88
C LYS A 78 17.38 13.40 4.60
N PRO A 79 18.73 13.34 4.72
CA PRO A 79 19.58 13.30 3.55
C PRO A 79 19.46 11.97 2.83
N ILE A 80 19.38 12.04 1.50
CA ILE A 80 19.50 10.90 0.60
C ILE A 80 20.99 10.68 0.33
N THR A 81 21.46 9.48 0.61
CA THR A 81 22.88 9.09 0.52
C THR A 81 23.22 8.44 -0.82
N LYS A 82 22.25 7.77 -1.44
CA LYS A 82 22.37 7.14 -2.76
C LYS A 82 20.99 7.05 -3.40
N THR A 83 20.94 7.20 -4.71
CA THR A 83 19.74 6.96 -5.52
C THR A 83 20.10 6.03 -6.68
N VAL A 84 19.32 4.98 -6.88
CA VAL A 84 19.48 4.03 -7.99
C VAL A 84 18.14 3.82 -8.69
N GLN A 85 18.18 3.45 -9.97
CA GLN A 85 17.00 2.99 -10.70
C GLN A 85 16.99 1.47 -10.80
N GLY A 86 15.86 0.85 -10.49
CA GLY A 86 15.59 -0.57 -10.68
C GLY A 86 15.39 -0.96 -12.15
N TYR A 87 15.10 -2.23 -12.40
CA TYR A 87 14.83 -2.74 -13.76
C TYR A 87 13.37 -2.51 -14.19
N SER A 88 12.48 -2.33 -13.22
CA SER A 88 11.09 -1.90 -13.42
C SER A 88 11.04 -0.48 -14.00
N GLY A 89 11.99 0.37 -13.59
CA GLY A 89 11.99 1.80 -13.82
C GLY A 89 11.86 2.61 -12.52
N ASP A 90 11.52 1.94 -11.42
CA ASP A 90 11.40 2.56 -10.10
C ASP A 90 12.69 3.22 -9.62
N ILE A 91 12.54 4.30 -8.87
CA ILE A 91 13.65 4.93 -8.16
C ILE A 91 13.70 4.40 -6.73
N LEU A 92 14.89 3.96 -6.33
CA LEU A 92 15.20 3.51 -4.98
C LEU A 92 16.11 4.53 -4.31
N ASP A 93 15.68 5.08 -3.19
CA ASP A 93 16.41 6.07 -2.41
C ASP A 93 16.92 5.46 -1.11
N TYR A 94 18.21 5.67 -0.81
CA TYR A 94 18.84 5.29 0.44
C TYR A 94 18.90 6.51 1.36
N VAL A 95 18.00 6.59 2.34
CA VAL A 95 17.77 7.78 3.18
C VAL A 95 18.35 7.56 4.58
N GLN A 96 19.07 8.54 5.10
CA GLN A 96 19.66 8.45 6.44
C GLN A 96 18.60 8.71 7.53
N MET A 97 17.94 7.64 7.94
CA MET A 97 16.93 7.68 9.01
C MET A 97 17.56 7.53 10.39
N PRO A 98 16.96 8.13 11.43
CA PRO A 98 17.38 7.87 12.80
C PRO A 98 17.10 6.41 13.19
N PRO A 99 17.78 5.91 14.24
CA PRO A 99 17.48 4.60 14.77
C PRO A 99 16.04 4.45 15.21
N LEU A 100 15.49 3.25 15.00
CA LEU A 100 14.09 2.94 15.24
C LEU A 100 13.67 3.22 16.70
N GLY A 101 14.59 3.00 17.65
CA GLY A 101 14.35 3.26 19.07
C GLY A 101 13.35 2.31 19.75
N VAL A 102 12.78 1.35 19.01
CA VAL A 102 11.90 0.29 19.51
C VAL A 102 12.41 -1.09 19.05
N THR A 103 11.99 -2.14 19.76
CA THR A 103 12.42 -3.52 19.48
C THR A 103 11.43 -4.20 18.55
N VAL A 104 11.94 -4.84 17.49
CA VAL A 104 11.14 -5.68 16.59
C VAL A 104 10.58 -6.87 17.39
N PRO A 105 9.27 -7.14 17.36
CA PRO A 105 8.71 -8.29 18.06
C PRO A 105 9.22 -9.60 17.47
N GLU A 106 9.43 -10.60 18.33
CA GLU A 106 9.72 -11.95 17.86
C GLU A 106 8.49 -12.56 17.18
N ILE A 107 8.70 -13.23 16.05
CA ILE A 107 7.65 -13.95 15.35
C ILE A 107 7.54 -15.35 15.96
N PRO A 108 6.37 -15.77 16.45
CA PRO A 108 6.15 -17.14 16.90
C PRO A 108 6.56 -18.15 15.82
N ALA A 109 7.35 -19.16 16.18
CA ALA A 109 7.99 -20.10 15.24
C ALA A 109 7.00 -20.77 14.27
N LEU A 110 5.77 -21.02 14.72
CA LEU A 110 4.70 -21.64 13.94
C LEU A 110 4.07 -20.68 12.92
N LEU A 111 4.15 -19.36 13.14
CA LEU A 111 3.85 -18.38 12.10
C LEU A 111 5.01 -18.25 11.11
N SER A 112 6.25 -18.36 11.60
CA SER A 112 7.47 -18.12 10.81
C SER A 112 8.04 -19.38 10.13
N SER A 113 7.23 -20.41 9.88
CA SER A 113 7.68 -21.56 9.07
C SER A 113 8.23 -21.04 7.72
N THR A 114 9.18 -21.73 7.09
CA THR A 114 9.74 -21.30 5.79
C THR A 114 9.72 -22.40 4.74
N ALA A 115 9.03 -23.51 5.03
CA ALA A 115 8.91 -24.62 4.09
C ALA A 115 8.10 -24.20 2.86
N LEU A 116 8.75 -24.15 1.70
CA LEU A 116 8.12 -23.93 0.41
C LEU A 116 7.60 -25.28 -0.16
N PRO A 117 6.48 -25.28 -0.90
CA PRO A 117 6.07 -26.46 -1.66
C PRO A 117 7.12 -26.82 -2.73
N GLU A 118 7.11 -28.08 -3.18
CA GLU A 118 8.02 -28.53 -4.23
C GLU A 118 7.86 -27.66 -5.50
N GLY A 119 8.99 -27.17 -6.03
CA GLY A 119 9.01 -26.35 -7.24
C GLY A 119 8.57 -24.89 -7.06
N VAL A 120 8.27 -24.45 -5.83
CA VAL A 120 7.93 -23.06 -5.51
C VAL A 120 9.17 -22.34 -4.97
N THR A 121 9.40 -21.11 -5.40
CA THR A 121 10.44 -20.22 -4.87
C THR A 121 9.84 -19.05 -4.09
N HIS A 122 10.63 -18.29 -3.35
CA HIS A 122 10.14 -17.03 -2.80
C HIS A 122 9.81 -16.04 -3.92
N ALA A 123 8.75 -15.25 -3.73
CA ALA A 123 8.57 -14.00 -4.45
C ALA A 123 9.65 -13.04 -3.93
N LEU A 124 10.60 -12.66 -4.79
CA LEU A 124 11.70 -11.78 -4.42
C LEU A 124 11.40 -10.36 -4.90
N THR A 125 11.86 -9.35 -4.18
CA THR A 125 11.83 -7.97 -4.69
C THR A 125 12.94 -7.73 -5.71
N GLU A 126 12.93 -6.60 -6.43
CA GLU A 126 14.03 -6.28 -7.36
C GLU A 126 15.37 -6.16 -6.63
N VAL A 127 15.40 -5.50 -5.46
CA VAL A 127 16.66 -5.35 -4.72
C VAL A 127 17.22 -6.70 -4.26
N GLU A 128 16.37 -7.69 -4.00
CA GLU A 128 16.79 -9.06 -3.65
C GLU A 128 17.30 -9.84 -4.88
N GLN A 129 16.77 -9.55 -6.07
CA GLN A 129 17.17 -10.19 -7.32
C GLN A 129 18.48 -9.62 -7.89
N TYR A 130 18.76 -8.34 -7.65
CA TYR A 130 19.82 -7.60 -8.33
C TYR A 130 20.78 -6.93 -7.32
N PRO A 131 21.88 -7.61 -6.93
CA PRO A 131 22.85 -7.10 -5.96
C PRO A 131 23.50 -5.75 -6.29
N GLU A 132 23.54 -5.37 -7.56
CA GLU A 132 24.01 -4.07 -8.03
C GLU A 132 23.12 -2.90 -7.60
N LEU A 133 21.85 -3.15 -7.25
CA LEU A 133 20.93 -2.14 -6.72
C LEU A 133 21.20 -1.82 -5.25
N TRP A 134 22.07 -2.61 -4.59
CA TRP A 134 22.38 -2.43 -3.18
C TRP A 134 23.09 -1.10 -2.90
N GLY A 135 22.81 -0.53 -1.73
CA GLY A 135 23.32 0.75 -1.28
C GLY A 135 23.94 0.67 0.10
N PRO A 136 24.20 1.82 0.75
CA PRO A 136 24.85 1.86 2.05
C PRO A 136 24.10 1.03 3.09
N THR A 137 24.85 0.32 3.95
CA THR A 137 24.28 -0.51 5.03
C THR A 137 23.81 0.31 6.22
N ASP A 138 23.95 1.64 6.19
CA ASP A 138 23.59 2.59 7.24
C ASP A 138 22.50 3.59 6.77
N ALA A 139 21.86 3.32 5.62
CA ALA A 139 20.73 4.07 5.12
C ALA A 139 19.49 3.18 4.89
N THR A 140 18.31 3.67 5.25
CA THR A 140 17.04 3.01 5.00
C THR A 140 16.73 3.05 3.51
N LEU A 141 16.38 1.89 2.94
CA LEU A 141 15.93 1.80 1.57
C LEU A 141 14.45 2.18 1.49
N PHE A 142 14.12 3.09 0.58
CA PHE A 142 12.76 3.44 0.19
C PHE A 142 12.59 3.21 -1.31
N ASN A 143 11.49 2.57 -1.72
CA ASN A 143 10.97 2.77 -3.07
C ASN A 143 10.35 4.17 -3.12
N ARG A 144 10.86 5.05 -4.00
CA ARG A 144 10.35 6.42 -4.11
C ARG A 144 8.86 6.36 -4.45
N PRO A 145 7.97 6.95 -3.62
CA PRO A 145 6.54 6.82 -3.81
C PRO A 145 6.07 7.23 -5.21
N ASP A 146 5.30 6.36 -5.84
CA ASP A 146 4.75 6.58 -7.18
C ASP A 146 3.50 7.47 -7.13
N PHE A 147 3.60 8.64 -7.78
CA PHE A 147 2.50 9.59 -8.01
C PHE A 147 2.28 9.87 -9.51
N SER A 148 2.66 8.93 -10.37
CA SER A 148 2.57 9.03 -11.83
C SER A 148 1.19 9.42 -12.34
N ARG A 149 0.10 8.88 -11.77
CA ARG A 149 -1.28 9.28 -12.11
C ARG A 149 -1.50 10.78 -11.92
N TYR A 150 -1.10 11.31 -10.77
CA TYR A 150 -1.22 12.74 -10.47
C TYR A 150 -0.32 13.58 -11.40
N ILE A 151 0.92 13.16 -11.62
CA ILE A 151 1.89 13.93 -12.41
C ILE A 151 1.50 13.96 -13.88
N LEU A 152 1.17 12.82 -14.48
CA LEU A 152 1.09 12.65 -15.93
C LEU A 152 -0.30 12.92 -16.51
N GLU A 153 -1.36 12.65 -15.76
CA GLU A 153 -2.73 12.67 -16.27
C GLU A 153 -3.52 13.89 -15.80
N ASP A 154 -4.54 14.26 -16.56
CA ASP A 154 -5.56 15.18 -16.05
C ASP A 154 -6.53 14.42 -15.14
N THR A 155 -6.17 14.37 -13.86
CA THR A 155 -6.97 13.72 -12.81
C THR A 155 -8.08 14.63 -12.29
N GLY A 156 -8.06 15.92 -12.62
CA GLY A 156 -8.88 16.94 -11.97
C GLY A 156 -8.40 17.34 -10.57
N ALA A 157 -7.32 16.74 -10.05
CA ALA A 157 -6.73 17.14 -8.79
C ALA A 157 -5.97 18.46 -8.93
N THR A 158 -6.11 19.33 -7.93
CA THR A 158 -5.52 20.68 -7.91
C THR A 158 -4.15 20.74 -7.22
N SER A 159 -3.80 19.73 -6.45
CA SER A 159 -2.55 19.58 -5.70
C SER A 159 -2.31 18.11 -5.35
N ILE A 160 -1.10 17.76 -4.92
CA ILE A 160 -0.80 16.41 -4.43
C ILE A 160 -1.63 16.05 -3.20
N GLN A 161 -1.90 17.02 -2.33
CA GLN A 161 -2.73 16.80 -1.15
C GLN A 161 -4.20 16.54 -1.53
N ASP A 162 -4.72 17.26 -2.53
CA ASP A 162 -6.05 17.01 -3.09
C ASP A 162 -6.12 15.61 -3.71
N TRP A 163 -5.09 15.20 -4.45
CA TRP A 163 -5.00 13.84 -5.01
C TRP A 163 -5.09 12.76 -3.93
N ILE A 164 -4.23 12.81 -2.90
CA ILE A 164 -4.20 11.83 -1.81
C ILE A 164 -5.54 11.76 -1.07
N THR A 165 -6.15 12.92 -0.81
CA THR A 165 -7.39 12.99 -0.01
C THR A 165 -8.63 12.57 -0.81
N ASN A 166 -8.76 13.02 -2.06
CA ASN A 166 -10.04 13.00 -2.78
C ASN A 166 -10.06 12.11 -4.03
N HIS A 167 -8.90 11.75 -4.58
CA HIS A 167 -8.82 11.04 -5.85
C HIS A 167 -8.17 9.66 -5.72
N GLN A 168 -7.34 9.45 -4.71
CA GLN A 168 -6.82 8.14 -4.37
C GLN A 168 -7.92 7.21 -3.83
N VAL A 169 -7.94 5.98 -4.29
CA VAL A 169 -8.85 4.92 -3.88
C VAL A 169 -8.20 4.08 -2.79
N HIS A 170 -8.56 4.32 -1.52
CA HIS A 170 -8.11 3.58 -0.34
C HIS A 170 -8.65 2.15 -0.26
N GLY A 171 -7.97 1.23 0.44
CA GLY A 171 -8.54 -0.07 0.80
C GLY A 171 -9.70 0.05 1.78
N LEU A 172 -10.89 -0.32 1.34
CA LEU A 172 -12.05 -0.42 2.19
C LEU A 172 -12.91 -1.60 1.77
N PRO A 173 -13.20 -2.56 2.67
CA PRO A 173 -14.00 -3.73 2.36
C PRO A 173 -15.51 -3.48 2.13
N ASP A 174 -16.02 -2.25 2.31
CA ASP A 174 -17.46 -1.95 2.32
C ASP A 174 -17.87 -0.87 1.30
N ALA A 175 -17.63 -1.12 0.01
CA ALA A 175 -18.10 -0.25 -1.07
C ALA A 175 -18.79 -1.03 -2.21
N ALA A 176 -19.79 -0.40 -2.83
CA ALA A 176 -20.58 -0.92 -3.96
C ALA A 176 -19.77 -1.20 -5.25
N TYR A 177 -18.47 -0.93 -5.23
CA TYR A 177 -17.54 -0.96 -6.37
C TYR A 177 -16.44 -1.99 -6.19
N ARG A 178 -16.61 -2.93 -5.25
CA ARG A 178 -15.57 -3.89 -4.90
C ARG A 178 -16.13 -5.30 -4.90
N LEU A 179 -15.34 -6.19 -5.47
CA LEU A 179 -15.60 -7.61 -5.56
C LEU A 179 -14.44 -8.34 -4.92
N TYR A 180 -14.75 -9.28 -4.04
CA TYR A 180 -13.74 -9.95 -3.22
C TYR A 180 -13.66 -11.44 -3.61
N ALA A 181 -12.83 -12.23 -2.97
CA ALA A 181 -12.96 -13.67 -2.85
C ALA A 181 -11.96 -14.12 -1.78
N GLY A 182 -12.42 -14.71 -0.69
CA GLY A 182 -11.50 -15.07 0.37
C GLY A 182 -12.12 -15.62 1.63
N LEU A 183 -11.38 -15.45 2.71
CA LEU A 183 -11.71 -15.91 4.04
C LEU A 183 -11.68 -14.71 5.00
N ASN A 184 -12.80 -14.50 5.69
CA ASN A 184 -12.92 -13.53 6.76
C ASN A 184 -12.99 -14.29 8.08
N VAL A 185 -12.20 -13.96 9.08
CA VAL A 185 -12.22 -14.61 10.38
C VAL A 185 -12.57 -13.58 11.43
N VAL A 186 -13.75 -13.72 12.04
CA VAL A 186 -14.22 -12.84 13.11
C VAL A 186 -13.75 -13.38 14.47
N ALA A 187 -12.45 -13.25 14.71
CA ALA A 187 -11.82 -13.67 15.96
C ALA A 187 -10.84 -12.61 16.48
N PRO A 188 -10.92 -12.24 17.78
CA PRO A 188 -9.93 -11.38 18.40
C PRO A 188 -8.52 -11.95 18.28
N ASN A 189 -7.57 -11.14 17.83
CA ASN A 189 -6.21 -11.61 17.55
C ASN A 189 -5.14 -10.52 17.78
N ARG A 190 -3.89 -10.95 17.96
CA ARG A 190 -2.69 -10.10 18.12
C ARG A 190 -1.69 -10.25 16.97
N GLY A 191 -2.12 -10.90 15.90
CA GLY A 191 -1.28 -11.17 14.76
C GLY A 191 -1.94 -12.14 13.81
N ALA A 192 -1.45 -12.14 12.59
CA ALA A 192 -1.90 -13.01 11.53
C ALA A 192 -0.77 -13.26 10.54
N SER A 193 -0.82 -14.39 9.84
CA SER A 193 0.07 -14.67 8.73
C SER A 193 -0.62 -15.48 7.66
N ALA A 194 -0.16 -15.33 6.44
CA ALA A 194 -0.53 -16.21 5.35
C ALA A 194 0.60 -16.30 4.33
N ARG A 195 0.53 -17.37 3.55
CA ARG A 195 1.38 -17.55 2.38
C ARG A 195 0.53 -17.42 1.15
N ILE A 196 1.00 -16.61 0.23
CA ILE A 196 0.25 -16.23 -0.95
C ILE A 196 1.16 -16.45 -2.15
N ASN A 197 0.70 -17.20 -3.14
CA ASN A 197 1.18 -16.96 -4.49
C ASN A 197 0.26 -15.95 -5.16
N GLN A 198 0.86 -15.02 -5.89
CA GLN A 198 0.13 -14.07 -6.68
C GLN A 198 0.75 -14.00 -8.07
N PHE A 199 -0.10 -13.86 -9.07
CA PHE A 199 0.27 -13.71 -10.46
C PHE A 199 0.30 -12.22 -10.80
N LYS A 200 0.49 -11.92 -12.08
CA LYS A 200 0.36 -10.57 -12.61
C LYS A 200 -0.96 -10.46 -13.39
N PRO A 201 -2.11 -10.27 -12.71
CA PRO A 201 -3.41 -10.19 -13.37
C PRO A 201 -3.43 -9.05 -14.39
N GLU A 202 -4.18 -9.23 -15.48
CA GLU A 202 -4.51 -8.11 -16.36
C GLU A 202 -5.55 -7.21 -15.68
N VAL A 203 -5.16 -5.97 -15.41
CA VAL A 203 -6.01 -4.99 -14.72
C VAL A 203 -6.47 -3.91 -15.71
N ALA A 204 -7.77 -3.60 -15.70
CA ALA A 204 -8.35 -2.54 -16.52
C ALA A 204 -7.90 -1.15 -16.03
N ASP A 205 -7.99 -0.14 -16.91
CA ASP A 205 -7.65 1.22 -16.52
C ASP A 205 -8.55 1.74 -15.37
N ARG A 206 -7.94 2.43 -14.39
CA ARG A 206 -8.61 2.94 -13.17
C ARG A 206 -9.25 1.87 -12.28
N THR A 207 -8.73 0.65 -12.35
CA THR A 207 -9.08 -0.45 -11.43
C THR A 207 -7.83 -0.95 -10.71
N PHE A 208 -8.00 -1.84 -9.73
CA PHE A 208 -6.88 -2.62 -9.19
C PHE A 208 -7.31 -4.07 -8.95
N SER A 209 -6.33 -4.96 -8.84
CA SER A 209 -6.51 -6.27 -8.24
C SER A 209 -5.43 -6.54 -7.21
N LEU A 210 -5.82 -7.04 -6.04
CA LEU A 210 -4.92 -7.40 -4.97
C LEU A 210 -5.24 -8.77 -4.37
N ILE A 211 -4.25 -9.37 -3.71
CA ILE A 211 -4.46 -10.38 -2.66
C ILE A 211 -3.80 -9.85 -1.39
N GLU A 212 -4.54 -9.90 -0.29
CA GLU A 212 -4.21 -9.19 0.94
C GLU A 212 -4.37 -10.06 2.18
N LEU A 213 -3.47 -9.80 3.13
CA LEU A 213 -3.61 -10.12 4.54
C LEU A 213 -3.90 -8.83 5.32
N ALA A 214 -5.08 -8.77 5.95
CA ALA A 214 -5.48 -7.62 6.73
C ALA A 214 -5.98 -7.98 8.12
N VAL A 215 -5.76 -7.09 9.08
CA VAL A 215 -6.37 -7.16 10.41
C VAL A 215 -7.25 -5.94 10.63
N ARG A 216 -8.39 -6.13 11.30
CA ARG A 216 -9.39 -5.07 11.42
C ARG A 216 -10.20 -5.08 12.70
N CYS A 217 -10.82 -3.94 12.96
CA CYS A 217 -11.93 -3.77 13.89
C CYS A 217 -13.06 -2.97 13.24
N PRO A 218 -14.20 -3.61 12.88
CA PRO A 218 -15.21 -2.97 12.04
C PRO A 218 -16.01 -1.86 12.74
N ALA A 219 -16.16 -1.87 14.07
CA ALA A 219 -16.83 -0.80 14.83
C ALA A 219 -16.72 -1.05 16.34
N VAL A 220 -15.60 -0.63 16.97
CA VAL A 220 -15.51 -0.62 18.44
C VAL A 220 -15.82 0.79 18.91
N GLY A 221 -17.05 1.01 19.37
CA GLY A 221 -17.59 2.36 19.58
C GLY A 221 -17.86 3.05 18.25
N ASP A 222 -17.28 4.23 18.03
CA ASP A 222 -17.43 5.03 16.80
C ASP A 222 -16.24 4.90 15.83
N ALA A 223 -15.32 3.95 16.10
CA ALA A 223 -14.08 3.78 15.35
C ALA A 223 -14.05 2.48 14.55
N THR A 224 -13.72 2.60 13.27
CA THR A 224 -13.34 1.48 12.39
C THR A 224 -11.85 1.61 12.07
N GLU A 225 -11.11 0.51 12.20
CA GLU A 225 -9.69 0.47 11.85
C GLU A 225 -9.34 -0.78 11.05
N PHE A 226 -8.45 -0.59 10.10
CA PHE A 226 -8.02 -1.62 9.19
C PHE A 226 -6.57 -1.33 8.79
N ILE A 227 -5.73 -2.35 8.85
CA ILE A 227 -4.40 -2.33 8.25
C ILE A 227 -4.21 -3.56 7.38
N GLY A 228 -3.59 -3.36 6.23
CA GLY A 228 -3.47 -4.35 5.18
C GLY A 228 -2.04 -4.47 4.68
N LEU A 229 -1.62 -5.70 4.38
CA LEU A 229 -0.36 -6.02 3.71
C LEU A 229 -0.71 -6.82 2.46
N LEU A 230 -0.40 -6.26 1.29
CA LEU A 230 -1.04 -6.66 0.04
C LEU A 230 -0.05 -6.79 -1.11
N LEU A 231 -0.37 -7.72 -2.01
CA LEU A 231 0.27 -7.90 -3.30
C LEU A 231 -0.69 -7.41 -4.39
N THR A 232 -0.39 -6.29 -5.02
CA THR A 232 -1.32 -5.58 -5.90
C THR A 232 -0.76 -5.28 -7.29
N VAL A 233 -1.65 -5.34 -8.28
CA VAL A 233 -1.50 -4.63 -9.54
C VAL A 233 -2.53 -3.50 -9.52
N ASP A 234 -2.04 -2.28 -9.33
CA ASP A 234 -2.87 -1.09 -9.11
C ASP A 234 -2.75 -0.14 -10.29
N ARG A 235 -3.86 0.10 -10.98
CA ARG A 235 -3.97 1.07 -12.07
C ARG A 235 -4.86 2.25 -11.72
N VAL A 236 -5.28 2.44 -10.48
CA VAL A 236 -6.08 3.60 -10.09
C VAL A 236 -5.29 4.59 -9.25
N ASN A 237 -4.47 4.09 -8.32
CA ASN A 237 -3.63 4.91 -7.46
C ASN A 237 -2.24 5.10 -8.07
N SER A 238 -1.74 4.03 -8.67
CA SER A 238 -0.45 4.00 -9.37
C SER A 238 -0.73 3.98 -10.86
N GLY A 239 0.06 4.71 -11.64
CA GLY A 239 -0.05 4.63 -13.09
C GLY A 239 0.41 3.27 -13.58
N ALA A 240 0.41 3.08 -14.89
CA ALA A 240 1.41 2.19 -15.44
C ALA A 240 2.79 2.84 -15.19
N ASP A 241 3.79 2.05 -14.79
CA ASP A 241 5.15 2.54 -14.50
C ASP A 241 5.59 3.61 -15.53
N TRP A 242 5.99 4.80 -15.06
CA TRP A 242 6.23 5.98 -15.90
C TRP A 242 7.36 5.81 -16.91
N VAL A 243 8.20 4.77 -16.77
CA VAL A 243 9.28 4.47 -17.71
C VAL A 243 8.95 3.33 -18.67
N THR A 244 8.18 2.35 -18.21
CA THR A 244 7.97 1.12 -18.99
C THR A 244 6.52 0.92 -19.45
N ASN A 245 5.57 1.70 -18.94
CA ASN A 245 4.13 1.52 -19.10
C ASN A 245 3.68 0.08 -18.77
N LYS A 246 4.43 -0.59 -17.87
CA LYS A 246 4.15 -1.96 -17.45
C LYS A 246 3.29 -1.96 -16.20
N GLN A 247 2.43 -2.97 -16.16
CA GLN A 247 1.78 -3.42 -14.93
C GLN A 247 2.79 -4.28 -14.20
N GLU A 248 3.05 -3.97 -12.94
CA GLU A 248 3.91 -4.76 -12.08
C GLU A 248 3.19 -5.14 -10.79
N LEU A 249 3.49 -6.34 -10.31
CA LEU A 249 3.00 -6.83 -9.03
C LEU A 249 3.83 -6.18 -7.93
N ARG A 250 3.19 -5.47 -7.00
CA ARG A 250 3.88 -4.69 -5.96
C ARG A 250 3.48 -5.12 -4.55
N LEU A 251 4.46 -5.09 -3.65
CA LEU A 251 4.26 -5.27 -2.21
C LEU A 251 3.91 -3.92 -1.58
N ARG A 252 2.77 -3.83 -0.90
CA ARG A 252 2.30 -2.58 -0.29
C ARG A 252 1.66 -2.78 1.06
N VAL A 253 1.53 -1.69 1.80
CA VAL A 253 0.69 -1.62 3.00
C VAL A 253 -0.40 -0.60 2.82
N GLU A 254 -1.49 -0.82 3.52
CA GLU A 254 -2.55 0.16 3.65
C GLU A 254 -2.99 0.34 5.10
N TYR A 255 -3.52 1.53 5.33
CA TYR A 255 -4.12 1.94 6.58
C TYR A 255 -5.43 2.64 6.26
N TYR A 256 -6.45 2.29 7.03
CA TYR A 256 -7.73 2.97 7.04
C TYR A 256 -8.23 3.12 8.47
N GLN A 257 -8.71 4.32 8.76
CA GLN A 257 -9.38 4.65 9.99
C GLN A 257 -10.60 5.52 9.68
N ASN A 258 -11.71 5.22 10.35
CA ASN A 258 -12.87 6.09 10.41
C ASN A 258 -13.21 6.33 11.87
N VAL A 259 -13.17 7.59 12.30
CA VAL A 259 -13.59 7.99 13.66
C VAL A 259 -14.70 9.01 13.53
N ASN A 260 -15.93 8.64 13.90
CA ASN A 260 -17.10 9.52 13.83
C ASN A 260 -17.37 10.11 12.44
N GLY A 261 -17.11 9.34 11.37
CA GLY A 261 -17.27 9.78 9.98
C GLY A 261 -16.04 10.52 9.42
N ASN A 262 -15.01 10.78 10.22
CA ASN A 262 -13.76 11.33 9.74
C ASN A 262 -12.85 10.19 9.27
N VAL A 263 -12.66 10.11 7.96
CA VAL A 263 -11.84 9.09 7.33
C VAL A 263 -10.39 9.57 7.23
N THR A 264 -9.46 8.72 7.64
CA THR A 264 -8.02 8.85 7.38
C THR A 264 -7.55 7.57 6.72
N HIS A 265 -6.83 7.66 5.62
CA HIS A 265 -6.32 6.51 4.89
C HIS A 265 -4.95 6.78 4.29
N SER A 266 -4.20 5.73 3.99
CA SER A 266 -2.95 5.84 3.24
C SER A 266 -2.55 4.51 2.62
N TYR A 267 -1.92 4.57 1.45
CA TYR A 267 -1.03 3.52 0.97
C TYR A 267 0.42 3.87 1.27
N ASP A 268 1.21 2.85 1.58
CA ASP A 268 2.66 2.94 1.75
C ASP A 268 3.04 4.13 2.68
N PHE A 269 3.65 5.17 2.10
CA PHE A 269 4.14 6.35 2.80
C PHE A 269 3.30 7.61 2.58
N GLN A 270 2.19 7.53 1.85
CA GLN A 270 1.46 8.69 1.32
C GLN A 270 0.69 9.49 2.40
N ALA A 271 0.83 9.11 3.68
CA ALA A 271 0.47 9.96 4.82
C ALA A 271 1.49 9.86 5.98
N ALA A 272 2.69 9.33 5.73
CA ALA A 272 3.76 9.13 6.71
C ALA A 272 3.34 8.35 7.98
N HIS A 273 2.31 7.51 7.91
CA HIS A 273 1.81 6.73 9.03
C HIS A 273 2.61 5.44 9.27
N PHE A 274 3.17 4.86 8.20
CA PHE A 274 4.00 3.67 8.30
C PHE A 274 5.47 4.06 8.50
N THR A 275 6.12 3.46 9.50
CA THR A 275 7.55 3.64 9.75
C THR A 275 8.31 2.45 9.20
N GLU A 276 9.08 2.67 8.13
CA GLU A 276 9.92 1.66 7.50
C GLU A 276 11.12 1.26 8.37
N MET A 277 11.59 0.02 8.23
CA MET A 277 12.72 -0.49 8.99
C MET A 277 14.04 0.20 8.65
N PRO A 278 14.73 0.81 9.62
CA PRO A 278 16.09 1.24 9.41
C PRO A 278 17.06 0.06 9.46
N PRO A 279 18.23 0.22 8.81
CA PRO A 279 19.25 -0.80 8.68
C PRO A 279 19.67 -1.54 9.94
N GLU A 280 19.85 -0.82 11.04
CA GLU A 280 20.43 -1.39 12.26
C GLU A 280 19.49 -2.37 12.98
N ALA A 281 18.22 -2.41 12.58
CA ALA A 281 17.20 -3.25 13.21
C ALA A 281 16.96 -4.58 12.45
N VAL A 282 17.72 -4.85 11.39
CA VAL A 282 17.55 -6.07 10.57
C VAL A 282 18.90 -6.79 10.42
N ASN A 283 18.93 -8.11 10.64
CA ASN A 283 20.12 -8.95 10.41
C ASN A 283 20.09 -9.57 9.00
N GLY A 284 19.98 -8.78 7.92
CA GLY A 284 19.73 -9.36 6.60
C GLY A 284 19.76 -8.41 5.40
N TRP A 285 20.85 -7.66 5.25
CA TRP A 285 21.04 -6.74 4.12
C TRP A 285 21.11 -7.49 2.76
N PRO A 286 20.49 -6.97 1.68
CA PRO A 286 19.63 -5.78 1.62
C PRO A 286 18.23 -6.04 2.24
N TRP A 287 17.64 -4.99 2.79
CA TRP A 287 16.26 -5.02 3.26
C TRP A 287 15.30 -4.90 2.07
N THR A 288 14.14 -5.54 2.17
CA THR A 288 12.99 -5.27 1.31
C THR A 288 12.34 -3.96 1.74
N THR A 289 11.85 -3.17 0.79
CA THR A 289 11.04 -1.96 1.04
C THR A 289 9.62 -2.11 0.48
N LEU A 290 8.69 -1.30 0.97
CA LEU A 290 7.35 -1.19 0.39
C LEU A 290 7.40 -0.54 -0.99
N GLY A 291 6.39 -0.79 -1.81
CA GLY A 291 6.28 -0.25 -3.17
C GLY A 291 7.06 -1.03 -4.22
N GLU A 292 8.04 -1.88 -3.84
CA GLU A 292 8.84 -2.64 -4.80
C GLU A 292 8.03 -3.61 -5.65
N VAL A 293 8.52 -3.83 -6.87
CA VAL A 293 8.09 -4.93 -7.73
C VAL A 293 8.56 -6.26 -7.14
N VAL A 294 7.64 -7.23 -7.09
CA VAL A 294 7.90 -8.60 -6.62
C VAL A 294 7.74 -9.61 -7.75
N THR A 295 8.49 -10.71 -7.71
CA THR A 295 8.39 -11.78 -8.72
C THR A 295 7.00 -12.44 -8.70
N PRO A 296 6.20 -12.34 -9.77
CA PRO A 296 4.90 -13.00 -9.83
C PRO A 296 5.02 -14.48 -10.19
N SER A 297 4.00 -15.26 -9.86
CA SER A 297 3.79 -16.58 -10.43
C SER A 297 3.37 -16.50 -11.90
N VAL A 298 3.61 -17.56 -12.67
CA VAL A 298 3.27 -17.69 -14.09
C VAL A 298 2.29 -18.85 -14.28
N PRO A 299 1.13 -18.67 -14.96
CA PRO A 299 0.16 -19.76 -15.11
C PRO A 299 0.79 -20.97 -15.83
N GLY A 300 0.75 -22.14 -15.19
CA GLY A 300 1.36 -23.37 -15.71
C GLY A 300 2.89 -23.38 -15.71
N GLY A 301 3.53 -22.38 -15.10
CA GLY A 301 4.99 -22.21 -15.07
C GLY A 301 5.51 -22.04 -13.64
N ALA A 302 6.58 -21.25 -13.52
CA ALA A 302 7.22 -20.96 -12.23
C ALA A 302 6.21 -20.38 -11.23
N GLN A 303 6.25 -20.90 -10.00
CA GLN A 303 5.40 -20.44 -8.90
C GLN A 303 6.27 -19.76 -7.85
N THR A 304 5.79 -18.64 -7.35
CA THR A 304 6.44 -17.84 -6.30
C THR A 304 5.53 -17.69 -5.10
N GLU A 305 6.09 -17.66 -3.91
CA GLU A 305 5.36 -17.48 -2.65
C GLU A 305 5.89 -16.26 -1.89
N ALA A 306 4.96 -15.41 -1.45
CA ALA A 306 5.19 -14.42 -0.42
C ALA A 306 4.61 -14.91 0.90
N TRP A 307 5.39 -14.84 1.98
CA TRP A 307 4.87 -14.96 3.33
C TRP A 307 4.63 -13.56 3.90
N LEU A 308 3.37 -13.27 4.22
CA LEU A 308 2.93 -12.00 4.79
C LEU A 308 2.56 -12.23 6.25
N ALA A 309 2.94 -11.31 7.13
CA ALA A 309 2.48 -11.35 8.51
C ALA A 309 2.30 -9.97 9.14
N TRP A 310 1.34 -9.90 10.05
CA TRP A 310 1.13 -8.82 11.00
C TRP A 310 1.37 -9.36 12.42
N VAL A 311 2.16 -8.68 13.23
CA VAL A 311 2.37 -9.03 14.64
C VAL A 311 2.28 -7.78 15.50
N MET A 312 1.43 -7.82 16.52
CA MET A 312 1.34 -6.75 17.51
C MET A 312 2.47 -6.88 18.54
N ASP A 313 3.13 -5.79 18.88
CA ASP A 313 4.09 -5.76 19.98
C ASP A 313 3.39 -5.56 21.35
N PRO A 314 4.11 -5.71 22.49
CA PRO A 314 3.53 -5.49 23.81
C PRO A 314 3.02 -4.06 24.08
N GLN A 315 3.45 -3.06 23.29
CA GLN A 315 3.00 -1.67 23.37
C GLN A 315 1.72 -1.43 22.54
N GLY A 316 1.35 -2.38 21.67
CA GLY A 316 0.19 -2.31 20.79
C GLY A 316 0.50 -1.80 19.38
N SER A 317 1.78 -1.64 19.01
CA SER A 317 2.15 -1.26 17.64
C SER A 317 2.08 -2.50 16.75
N TRP A 318 1.73 -2.32 15.48
CA TRP A 318 1.53 -3.42 14.55
C TRP A 318 2.65 -3.46 13.52
N TRP A 319 3.34 -4.59 13.45
CA TRP A 319 4.54 -4.80 12.65
C TRP A 319 4.24 -5.68 11.45
N ALA A 320 4.63 -5.19 10.27
CA ALA A 320 4.52 -5.92 9.01
C ALA A 320 5.78 -6.74 8.75
N PHE A 321 5.61 -7.97 8.26
CA PHE A 321 6.70 -8.82 7.83
C PHE A 321 6.46 -9.40 6.44
N TYR A 322 7.54 -9.52 5.68
CA TYR A 322 7.59 -10.14 4.36
C TYR A 322 8.72 -11.15 4.31
N ASN A 323 8.40 -12.40 3.95
CA ASN A 323 9.39 -13.50 3.84
C ASN A 323 10.32 -13.62 5.07
N GLY A 324 9.77 -13.41 6.27
CA GLY A 324 10.49 -13.50 7.55
C GLY A 324 11.24 -12.23 7.95
N ARG A 325 11.27 -11.20 7.10
CA ARG A 325 11.94 -9.92 7.38
C ARG A 325 10.92 -8.85 7.80
N PRO A 326 11.20 -8.03 8.81
CA PRO A 326 10.34 -6.90 9.16
C PRO A 326 10.41 -5.83 8.05
N LEU A 327 9.27 -5.29 7.67
CA LEU A 327 9.15 -4.16 6.74
C LEU A 327 9.02 -2.83 7.47
N GLY A 328 8.37 -2.84 8.63
CA GLY A 328 8.14 -1.65 9.43
C GLY A 328 6.93 -1.81 10.33
N HIS A 329 6.40 -0.70 10.84
CA HIS A 329 5.26 -0.74 11.76
C HIS A 329 4.36 0.50 11.67
N TYR A 330 3.11 0.30 12.07
CA TYR A 330 2.20 1.37 12.50
C TYR A 330 2.29 1.51 14.02
N SER A 331 2.64 2.72 14.48
CA SER A 331 2.71 3.03 15.92
C SER A 331 1.34 2.91 16.59
N HIS A 332 1.30 2.36 17.80
CA HIS A 332 0.11 2.31 18.64
C HIS A 332 -0.52 3.68 18.92
N GLU A 333 0.25 4.77 18.80
CA GLU A 333 -0.24 6.15 18.93
C GLU A 333 -1.24 6.52 17.82
N LEU A 334 -1.12 5.91 16.64
CA LEU A 334 -2.03 6.10 15.51
C LEU A 334 -3.28 5.22 15.59
N LEU A 335 -3.29 4.22 16.49
CA LEU A 335 -4.24 3.10 16.48
C LEU A 335 -5.15 3.09 17.74
N PRO A 336 -6.22 3.91 17.83
CA PRO A 336 -7.17 3.91 18.94
C PRO A 336 -7.76 2.54 19.32
N THR A 337 -8.03 1.66 18.35
CA THR A 337 -8.65 0.35 18.56
C THR A 337 -7.64 -0.78 18.44
N LEU A 338 -6.92 -0.87 17.32
CA LEU A 338 -5.99 -1.95 17.01
C LEU A 338 -4.87 -2.07 18.04
N LYS A 339 -4.51 -1.02 18.78
CA LYS A 339 -3.53 -1.11 19.88
C LYS A 339 -3.92 -2.09 20.99
N GLN A 340 -5.18 -2.53 21.06
CA GLN A 340 -5.67 -3.51 22.03
C GLN A 340 -5.70 -4.94 21.46
N GLY A 341 -5.42 -5.11 20.17
CA GLY A 341 -5.68 -6.29 19.38
C GLY A 341 -6.69 -6.02 18.27
N ALA A 342 -6.68 -6.86 17.24
CA ALA A 342 -7.66 -6.84 16.17
C ALA A 342 -8.91 -7.65 16.54
N CYS A 343 -10.03 -7.34 15.89
CA CYS A 343 -11.32 -7.98 16.10
C CYS A 343 -11.57 -9.11 15.08
N GLY A 344 -10.80 -9.12 14.00
CA GLY A 344 -10.80 -10.14 12.97
C GLY A 344 -9.61 -10.00 12.04
N VAL A 345 -9.50 -10.97 11.13
CA VAL A 345 -8.46 -11.04 10.10
C VAL A 345 -9.09 -11.43 8.78
N HIS A 346 -8.63 -10.85 7.69
CA HIS A 346 -9.05 -11.18 6.35
C HIS A 346 -7.88 -11.73 5.54
N TYR A 347 -8.16 -12.77 4.76
CA TYR A 347 -7.27 -13.37 3.76
C TYR A 347 -8.02 -13.43 2.44
N TYR A 348 -7.82 -12.47 1.55
CA TYR A 348 -8.74 -12.33 0.43
C TYR A 348 -8.11 -11.66 -0.78
N GLY A 349 -8.66 -11.98 -1.95
CA GLY A 349 -8.47 -11.20 -3.16
C GLY A 349 -9.53 -10.13 -3.26
N GLU A 350 -9.17 -8.99 -3.83
CA GLU A 350 -10.06 -7.86 -4.07
C GLU A 350 -9.84 -7.29 -5.46
N VAL A 351 -10.94 -6.87 -6.08
CA VAL A 351 -10.96 -6.03 -7.27
C VAL A 351 -11.82 -4.81 -7.02
N PHE A 352 -11.26 -3.63 -7.32
CA PHE A 352 -12.01 -2.38 -7.36
C PHE A 352 -12.35 -2.00 -8.80
N ASP A 353 -13.61 -1.67 -9.04
CA ASP A 353 -14.11 -1.20 -10.33
C ASP A 353 -15.09 -0.02 -10.17
N PRO A 354 -14.69 1.20 -10.56
CA PRO A 354 -15.50 2.41 -10.40
C PRO A 354 -16.62 2.56 -11.46
N LYS A 355 -16.69 1.72 -12.50
CA LYS A 355 -17.65 1.89 -13.63
C LYS A 355 -18.57 0.69 -13.85
N PRO A 356 -19.37 0.26 -12.86
CA PRO A 356 -20.22 -0.91 -13.01
C PRO A 356 -21.46 -0.70 -13.88
N GLU A 357 -21.69 0.48 -14.47
CA GLU A 357 -22.93 0.79 -15.23
C GLU A 357 -23.04 0.00 -16.55
N ASP A 358 -21.91 -0.41 -17.14
CA ASP A 358 -21.84 -1.22 -18.37
C ASP A 358 -21.48 -2.71 -18.10
N GLY A 359 -21.58 -3.15 -16.84
CA GLY A 359 -21.04 -4.43 -16.35
C GLY A 359 -19.74 -4.24 -15.57
N TRP A 360 -19.25 -5.31 -14.94
CA TRP A 360 -17.95 -5.29 -14.26
C TRP A 360 -16.81 -5.19 -15.28
N ALA A 361 -15.75 -4.47 -14.94
CA ALA A 361 -14.55 -4.31 -15.75
C ALA A 361 -13.87 -5.67 -15.99
N PRO A 362 -13.13 -5.81 -17.10
CA PRO A 362 -12.37 -7.03 -17.42
C PRO A 362 -11.07 -7.12 -16.60
N THR A 363 -11.13 -6.79 -15.32
CA THR A 363 -10.03 -6.88 -14.37
C THR A 363 -9.95 -8.28 -13.80
N GLU A 364 -8.78 -8.89 -13.88
CA GLU A 364 -8.55 -10.23 -13.37
C GLU A 364 -8.23 -10.22 -11.87
N MET A 365 -8.64 -11.27 -11.16
CA MET A 365 -8.14 -11.59 -9.82
C MET A 365 -7.24 -12.81 -9.89
N GLY A 366 -6.10 -12.76 -9.17
CA GLY A 366 -5.15 -13.86 -9.17
C GLY A 366 -4.51 -14.00 -10.54
N SER A 367 -4.68 -15.17 -11.15
CA SER A 367 -4.25 -15.47 -12.53
C SER A 367 -5.29 -15.17 -13.61
N GLY A 368 -6.45 -14.62 -13.24
CA GLY A 368 -7.60 -14.51 -14.14
C GLY A 368 -8.39 -15.82 -14.31
N GLN A 369 -8.02 -16.89 -13.62
CA GLN A 369 -8.74 -18.17 -13.65
C GLN A 369 -9.58 -18.36 -12.40
N PHE A 370 -10.73 -19.03 -12.54
CA PHE A 370 -11.55 -19.43 -11.39
C PHE A 370 -10.82 -20.44 -10.49
N ALA A 371 -11.26 -20.53 -9.23
CA ALA A 371 -10.76 -21.44 -8.21
C ALA A 371 -10.89 -22.94 -8.56
N THR A 372 -11.63 -23.27 -9.63
CA THR A 372 -11.81 -24.62 -10.16
C THR A 372 -10.76 -25.02 -11.20
N ALA A 373 -9.92 -24.08 -11.66
CA ALA A 373 -8.88 -24.38 -12.64
C ALA A 373 -7.73 -25.23 -12.03
N PRO A 374 -6.90 -25.88 -12.87
CA PRO A 374 -5.86 -26.78 -12.39
C PRO A 374 -4.81 -26.10 -11.50
N ALA A 375 -4.16 -26.89 -10.64
CA ALA A 375 -3.03 -26.44 -9.83
C ALA A 375 -1.94 -25.77 -10.69
N GLY A 376 -1.28 -24.74 -10.14
CA GLY A 376 -0.29 -23.92 -10.85
C GLY A 376 -0.87 -22.89 -11.83
N HIS A 377 -2.20 -22.84 -11.99
CA HIS A 377 -2.88 -21.86 -12.84
C HIS A 377 -3.78 -20.92 -12.06
N VAL A 378 -3.83 -21.03 -10.73
CA VAL A 378 -4.73 -20.28 -9.85
C VAL A 378 -3.94 -19.79 -8.65
N ALA A 379 -4.26 -18.59 -8.17
CA ALA A 379 -3.74 -18.08 -6.91
C ALA A 379 -4.29 -18.89 -5.73
N TRP A 380 -3.52 -18.94 -4.66
CA TRP A 380 -3.82 -19.64 -3.44
C TRP A 380 -3.39 -18.81 -2.25
N VAL A 381 -4.11 -19.01 -1.17
CA VAL A 381 -3.67 -18.66 0.17
C VAL A 381 -3.51 -19.97 0.94
N ARG A 382 -2.32 -20.23 1.45
CA ARG A 382 -2.04 -21.40 2.29
C ARG A 382 -1.51 -20.99 3.65
N GLU A 383 -1.67 -21.89 4.59
CA GLU A 383 -1.38 -21.68 6.01
C GLU A 383 -1.90 -20.33 6.52
N PRO A 384 -3.18 -19.97 6.29
CA PRO A 384 -3.73 -18.82 6.99
C PRO A 384 -3.73 -19.14 8.49
N LYS A 385 -3.14 -18.27 9.31
CA LYS A 385 -2.99 -18.44 10.76
C LYS A 385 -3.20 -17.12 11.47
N TYR A 386 -3.76 -17.16 12.67
CA TYR A 386 -3.80 -15.98 13.55
C TYR A 386 -3.29 -16.30 14.96
N LEU A 387 -2.78 -15.27 15.65
CA LEU A 387 -2.43 -15.34 17.06
C LEU A 387 -3.63 -14.93 17.88
N ASP A 388 -4.16 -15.84 18.68
CA ASP A 388 -5.25 -15.51 19.59
C ASP A 388 -4.80 -14.52 20.70
N MET A 389 -5.74 -14.14 21.55
CA MET A 389 -5.46 -13.24 22.68
C MET A 389 -4.56 -13.87 23.77
N ASN A 390 -4.22 -15.15 23.67
CA ASN A 390 -3.26 -15.86 24.53
C ASN A 390 -1.91 -16.10 23.85
N TRP A 391 -1.68 -15.50 22.66
CA TRP A 391 -0.48 -15.69 21.84
C TRP A 391 -0.30 -17.12 21.29
N LEU A 392 -1.39 -17.85 21.15
CA LEU A 392 -1.39 -19.18 20.54
C LEU A 392 -1.72 -19.09 19.05
N VAL A 393 -0.91 -19.75 18.23
CA VAL A 393 -1.17 -19.90 16.79
C VAL A 393 -2.40 -20.77 16.61
N THR A 394 -3.38 -20.23 15.88
CA THR A 394 -4.68 -20.85 15.67
C THR A 394 -5.00 -20.92 14.18
N ASP A 395 -5.59 -22.05 13.78
CA ASP A 395 -6.06 -22.31 12.43
C ASP A 395 -7.49 -21.77 12.29
N PRO A 396 -7.76 -20.95 11.25
CA PRO A 396 -9.11 -20.45 11.03
C PRO A 396 -10.03 -21.58 10.58
N GLN A 397 -11.30 -21.49 10.97
CA GLN A 397 -12.33 -22.41 10.49
C GLN A 397 -12.86 -21.92 9.14
N ASP A 398 -13.27 -22.86 8.28
CA ASP A 398 -13.93 -22.55 7.01
C ASP A 398 -15.44 -22.37 7.16
N ASP A 399 -15.86 -21.75 8.25
CA ASP A 399 -17.27 -21.46 8.57
C ASP A 399 -17.71 -20.06 8.09
N ALA A 400 -16.78 -19.30 7.52
CA ALA A 400 -16.92 -17.88 7.28
C ALA A 400 -17.12 -17.49 5.81
N PHE A 401 -17.91 -18.26 5.08
CA PHE A 401 -18.31 -17.88 3.72
C PHE A 401 -19.05 -16.53 3.76
N GLU A 402 -18.49 -15.55 3.04
CA GLU A 402 -18.74 -14.11 3.15
C GLU A 402 -20.22 -13.70 3.12
N ARG A 403 -20.72 -13.19 4.26
CA ARG A 403 -21.89 -12.29 4.29
C ARG A 403 -21.50 -10.81 4.43
N TRP A 404 -20.30 -10.51 4.94
CA TRP A 404 -20.03 -9.22 5.60
C TRP A 404 -19.17 -8.21 4.82
N SER A 405 -18.80 -8.46 3.56
CA SER A 405 -17.92 -7.53 2.83
C SER A 405 -18.09 -7.55 1.32
N LYS A 406 -19.27 -7.89 0.80
CA LYS A 406 -19.50 -7.76 -0.65
C LYS A 406 -20.96 -7.52 -1.03
N PRO A 407 -21.22 -7.02 -2.25
CA PRO A 407 -21.94 -7.79 -3.26
C PRO A 407 -21.07 -8.97 -3.74
N TYR A 408 -21.35 -10.18 -3.23
CA TYR A 408 -20.61 -11.39 -3.56
C TYR A 408 -20.97 -11.88 -4.95
N GLU A 409 -20.02 -11.77 -5.89
CA GLU A 409 -20.27 -12.12 -7.28
C GLU A 409 -19.45 -13.34 -7.73
N PRO A 410 -19.94 -14.57 -7.46
CA PRO A 410 -19.26 -15.80 -7.83
C PRO A 410 -19.17 -16.01 -9.34
N SER A 411 -19.98 -15.29 -10.11
CA SER A 411 -19.90 -15.29 -11.57
C SER A 411 -18.67 -14.55 -12.10
N CYS A 412 -18.05 -13.68 -11.28
CA CYS A 412 -16.84 -12.92 -11.63
C CYS A 412 -15.58 -13.51 -10.99
N TYR A 413 -15.65 -13.80 -9.69
CA TYR A 413 -14.52 -14.31 -8.91
C TYR A 413 -14.98 -15.37 -7.93
N THR A 414 -14.18 -16.42 -7.78
CA THR A 414 -14.52 -17.58 -6.95
C THR A 414 -13.44 -17.85 -5.92
N ARG A 415 -13.86 -18.49 -4.83
CA ARG A 415 -12.97 -19.10 -3.84
C ARG A 415 -13.32 -20.59 -3.73
N SER A 416 -12.33 -21.47 -3.60
CA SER A 416 -12.58 -22.86 -3.24
C SER A 416 -12.92 -23.00 -1.75
N SER A 417 -13.59 -24.08 -1.33
CA SER A 417 -13.56 -24.46 0.09
C SER A 417 -12.10 -24.64 0.58
N MET A 418 -11.90 -24.48 1.88
CA MET A 418 -10.62 -24.72 2.52
C MET A 418 -10.32 -26.21 2.41
N VAL A 419 -9.15 -26.52 1.87
CA VAL A 419 -8.59 -27.86 1.86
C VAL A 419 -7.72 -27.99 3.10
N ASP A 420 -8.09 -28.92 3.98
CA ASP A 420 -7.31 -29.26 5.17
C ASP A 420 -6.54 -30.57 4.92
N LEU A 421 -5.21 -30.48 4.95
CA LEU A 421 -4.30 -31.62 4.78
C LEU A 421 -3.71 -32.08 6.13
N GLY A 422 -4.27 -31.60 7.24
CA GLY A 422 -3.76 -31.79 8.59
C GLY A 422 -2.79 -30.68 8.98
N TRP A 423 -2.73 -30.38 10.28
CA TRP A 423 -1.89 -29.32 10.81
C TRP A 423 -0.41 -29.50 10.44
N PRO A 424 0.29 -28.46 9.93
CA PRO A 424 -0.14 -27.05 9.78
C PRO A 424 -0.78 -26.69 8.42
N TRP A 425 -1.05 -27.64 7.53
CA TRP A 425 -1.30 -27.43 6.10
C TRP A 425 -2.78 -27.27 5.76
N GLN A 426 -3.21 -26.00 5.58
CA GLN A 426 -4.52 -25.66 5.04
C GLN A 426 -4.36 -24.68 3.88
N TYR A 427 -5.22 -24.73 2.88
CA TYR A 427 -5.21 -23.73 1.80
C TYR A 427 -6.57 -23.58 1.12
N PHE A 428 -6.76 -22.44 0.46
CA PHE A 428 -7.84 -22.25 -0.49
C PHE A 428 -7.32 -21.57 -1.76
N LEU A 429 -8.02 -21.81 -2.86
CA LEU A 429 -7.76 -21.19 -4.15
C LEU A 429 -8.70 -20.00 -4.34
N LEU A 430 -8.25 -18.97 -5.04
CA LEU A 430 -9.04 -17.80 -5.38
C LEU A 430 -8.66 -17.21 -6.73
N GLY A 431 -9.63 -16.62 -7.41
CA GLY A 431 -9.40 -15.92 -8.66
C GLY A 431 -10.64 -15.84 -9.53
N GLY A 432 -10.47 -15.19 -10.67
CA GLY A 432 -11.47 -15.14 -11.72
C GLY A 432 -11.16 -14.09 -12.78
N PRO A 433 -11.80 -14.20 -13.94
CA PRO A 433 -11.52 -13.37 -15.11
C PRO A 433 -12.24 -12.00 -15.08
N GLY A 434 -13.06 -11.74 -14.05
CA GLY A 434 -13.87 -10.54 -13.96
C GLY A 434 -14.86 -10.43 -15.12
N GLY A 435 -15.06 -9.22 -15.64
CA GLY A 435 -16.00 -8.93 -16.74
C GLY A 435 -15.69 -9.61 -18.07
N LYS A 436 -14.56 -10.32 -18.20
CA LYS A 436 -14.28 -11.18 -19.37
C LYS A 436 -15.18 -12.41 -19.39
N ASP A 437 -15.70 -12.85 -18.25
CA ASP A 437 -16.71 -13.93 -18.21
C ASP A 437 -18.09 -13.38 -18.59
N PRO A 438 -18.80 -13.98 -19.56
CA PRO A 438 -20.12 -13.51 -19.97
C PRO A 438 -21.21 -13.66 -18.90
N LEU A 439 -20.97 -14.46 -17.85
CA LEU A 439 -21.85 -14.61 -16.68
C LEU A 439 -21.54 -13.56 -15.61
N CYS A 440 -20.35 -12.97 -15.59
CA CYS A 440 -19.98 -11.89 -14.68
C CYS A 440 -20.80 -10.64 -15.01
N LYS A 441 -21.88 -10.46 -14.27
CA LYS A 441 -22.82 -9.34 -14.44
C LYS A 441 -23.04 -8.67 -13.11
N LYS A 442 -23.32 -7.37 -13.16
CA LYS A 442 -23.81 -6.65 -11.98
C LYS A 442 -25.21 -7.18 -11.63
N PRO A 443 -25.50 -7.45 -10.34
CA PRO A 443 -26.85 -7.79 -9.88
C PRO A 443 -27.92 -6.76 -10.25
#